data_AF-A0A7V9UFT5-F1
#
_entry.id   AF-A0A7V9UFT5-F1
#
_cell.length_a   1.000
_cell.length_b   1.000
_cell.length_c   1.000
_cell.angle_alpha   90.00
_cell.angle_beta   90.00
_cell.angle_gamma   90.00
#
_symmetry.space_group_name_H-M   'P 1'
#
loop_
_entity.id
_entity.type
_entity.pdbx_description
1 polymer ?
#
loop_
_entity_poly.entity_id
_entity_poly.type
_entity_poly.pdbx_seq_one_letter_code
_entity_poly.pdbx_strand_id
1 'polypeptide(L)' 'MFGLEDQKKKKKAGEFIFELEEELKIAKKHQEIKRRADNRLQQLREMLRSGGEKEEYNRLGVLLHGYASLLKVISRVTSK' A
#
# COMPACT_ATOMS: atom_id res chain seq x y z
N MET A 1 43.20 -30.49 -9.35
CA MET A 1 42.21 -29.71 -10.12
C MET A 1 41.79 -28.52 -9.27
N PHE A 2 41.69 -27.33 -9.87
CA PHE A 2 41.40 -26.07 -9.20
C PHE A 2 39.99 -26.08 -8.62
N GLY A 3 39.88 -26.04 -7.29
CA GLY A 3 38.61 -25.96 -6.58
C GLY A 3 38.00 -24.57 -6.68
N LEU A 4 36.75 -24.50 -7.13
CA LEU A 4 35.85 -23.35 -7.00
C LEU A 4 34.41 -23.85 -6.78
N GLU A 5 34.24 -24.81 -5.88
CA GLU A 5 32.95 -25.39 -5.49
C GLU A 5 32.13 -24.48 -4.55
N ASP A 6 32.66 -23.31 -4.16
CA ASP A 6 32.00 -22.40 -3.22
C ASP A 6 31.98 -20.94 -3.68
N GLN A 7 31.52 -20.68 -4.91
CA GLN A 7 30.86 -19.38 -5.15
C GLN A 7 29.48 -19.41 -4.50
N LYS A 8 29.52 -19.37 -3.15
CA LYS A 8 28.47 -18.99 -2.23
C LYS A 8 27.47 -18.13 -2.97
N LYS A 9 26.27 -18.67 -3.18
CA LYS A 9 25.04 -17.92 -3.46
C LYS A 9 25.19 -16.59 -2.74
N LYS A 10 25.50 -15.52 -3.48
CA LYS A 10 25.52 -14.17 -2.93
C LYS A 10 24.18 -14.06 -2.24
N LYS A 11 24.16 -14.08 -0.90
CA LYS A 11 22.96 -13.75 -0.14
C LYS A 11 22.58 -12.41 -0.75
N LYS A 12 21.50 -12.38 -1.55
CA LYS A 12 20.99 -11.14 -2.12
C LYS A 12 20.98 -10.20 -0.93
N ALA A 13 21.77 -9.13 -1.00
CA ALA A 13 21.75 -8.09 0.02
C ALA A 13 20.26 -7.85 0.27
N GLY A 14 19.79 -8.14 1.49
CA GLY A 14 18.36 -8.33 1.76
C GLY A 14 17.61 -7.20 1.10
N GLU A 15 16.73 -7.54 0.14
CA GLU A 15 15.95 -6.53 -0.56
C GLU A 15 15.33 -5.63 0.52
N PHE A 16 15.59 -4.33 0.45
CA PHE A 16 15.03 -3.39 1.43
C PHE A 16 13.52 -3.46 1.27
N ILE A 17 12.85 -4.07 2.24
CA ILE A 17 11.41 -4.23 2.28
C ILE A 17 10.90 -3.26 3.31
N PHE A 18 9.90 -2.46 2.93
CA PHE A 18 9.25 -1.57 3.88
C PHE A 18 8.46 -2.39 4.90
N GLU A 19 8.37 -1.91 6.15
CA GLU A 19 7.57 -2.58 7.20
C GLU A 19 6.12 -2.84 6.74
N LEU A 20 5.52 -1.87 6.03
CA LEU A 20 4.19 -2.01 5.44
C LEU A 20 4.11 -3.14 4.41
N GLU A 21 5.16 -3.37 3.62
CA GLU A 21 5.18 -4.46 2.63
C GLU A 21 5.26 -5.83 3.31
N GLU A 22 5.97 -5.95 4.44
CA GLU A 22 5.93 -7.16 5.28
C GLU A 22 4.52 -7.37 5.86
N GLU A 23 3.88 -6.33 6.39
CA GLU A 23 2.52 -6.42 6.92
C GLU A 23 1.50 -6.83 5.84
N LEU A 24 1.62 -6.30 4.62
CA LEU A 24 0.71 -6.60 3.50
C LEU A 24 0.86 -8.04 2.95
N LYS A 25 1.96 -8.73 3.28
CA LYS A 25 2.11 -10.17 2.96
C LYS A 25 1.22 -11.02 3.84
N ILE A 26 0.87 -10.56 5.05
CA ILE A 26 0.00 -11.28 5.99
C ILE A 26 -1.47 -11.06 5.56
N ALA A 27 -2.16 -12.12 5.13
CA ALA A 27 -3.52 -12.02 4.58
C ALA A 27 -4.52 -11.24 5.47
N LYS A 28 -4.48 -11.46 6.80
CA LYS A 28 -5.35 -10.74 7.75
C LYS A 28 -5.07 -9.23 7.76
N LYS A 29 -3.79 -8.85 7.83
CA LYS A 29 -3.35 -7.44 7.84
C LYS A 29 -3.60 -6.77 6.50
N HIS A 30 -3.38 -7.49 5.40
CA HIS A 30 -3.75 -7.03 4.06
C HIS A 30 -5.23 -6.63 4.00
N GLN A 31 -6.14 -7.52 4.39
CA GLN A 31 -7.58 -7.24 4.37
C GLN A 31 -7.96 -6.11 5.34
N GLU A 32 -7.34 -6.05 6.52
CA GLU A 32 -7.54 -4.98 7.50
C GLU A 32 -7.16 -3.60 6.93
N ILE A 33 -5.95 -3.48 6.38
CA ILE A 33 -5.43 -2.23 5.81
C ILE A 33 -6.25 -1.82 4.58
N LYS A 34 -6.56 -2.77 3.69
CA LYS A 34 -7.41 -2.53 2.52
C LYS A 34 -8.79 -2.01 2.93
N ARG A 35 -9.46 -2.69 3.86
CA ARG A 35 -10.78 -2.28 4.37
C ARG A 35 -10.73 -0.89 5.01
N ARG A 36 -9.68 -0.59 5.77
CA ARG A 36 -9.49 0.74 6.36
C ARG A 36 -9.37 1.83 5.29
N ALA A 37 -8.56 1.59 4.26
CA ALA A 37 -8.41 2.50 3.14
C ALA A 37 -9.72 2.69 2.34
N ASP A 38 -10.45 1.60 2.08
CA ASP A 38 -11.77 1.65 1.42
C ASP A 38 -12.79 2.46 2.24
N ASN A 39 -12.87 2.24 3.55
CA ASN A 39 -13.76 2.99 4.43
C ASN A 39 -13.43 4.49 4.40
N ARG A 40 -12.15 4.87 4.44
CA ARG A 40 -11.72 6.27 4.34
C ARG A 40 -12.08 6.87 2.99
N LEU A 41 -11.91 6.11 1.91
CA LEU A 41 -12.31 6.54 0.57
C LEU A 41 -13.81 6.80 0.48
N GLN A 42 -14.65 5.92 1.06
CA GLN A 42 -16.09 6.12 1.11
C GLN A 42 -16.48 7.37 1.90
N GLN A 43 -15.90 7.57 3.09
CA GLN A 43 -16.11 8.78 3.90
C GLN A 43 -15.76 10.05 3.12
N LEU A 44 -14.63 10.06 2.40
CA LEU A 44 -14.23 11.19 1.57
C LEU A 44 -15.23 11.47 0.45
N ARG A 45 -15.79 10.43 -0.18
CA ARG A 45 -16.83 10.59 -1.21
C ARG A 45 -18.12 11.18 -0.65
N GLU A 46 -18.51 10.78 0.56
CA GLU A 46 -19.69 11.33 1.24
C GLU A 46 -19.49 12.81 1.58
N MET A 47 -18.34 13.19 2.14
CA MET A 47 -18.02 14.59 2.44
C MET A 47 -17.93 15.46 1.18
N LEU A 48 -17.39 14.92 0.08
CA LEU A 48 -17.37 15.65 -1.19
C LEU A 48 -18.78 15.84 -1.79
N ARG A 49 -19.72 14.93 -1.50
CA ARG A 49 -21.12 15.04 -1.95
C ARG A 49 -21.95 15.99 -1.11
N SER A 50 -21.65 16.13 0.19
CA SER A 50 -22.37 17.08 1.05
C SER A 50 -22.12 18.55 0.67
N GLY A 51 -21.07 18.81 -0.11
CA GLY A 51 -20.66 20.17 -0.46
C GLY A 51 -19.94 20.84 0.71
N GLY A 52 -19.11 21.83 0.40
CA GLY A 52 -18.28 22.55 1.38
C GLY A 52 -17.54 23.70 0.71
N GLU A 53 -16.67 24.39 1.46
CA GLU A 53 -15.86 25.47 0.90
C GLU A 53 -14.88 24.95 -0.17
N LYS A 54 -14.58 25.80 -1.16
CA LYS A 54 -13.76 25.45 -2.33
C LYS A 54 -12.37 24.90 -1.95
N GLU A 55 -11.74 25.49 -0.94
CA GLU A 55 -10.42 25.05 -0.47
C GLU A 55 -10.47 23.68 0.21
N GLU A 56 -11.53 23.42 1.00
CA GLU A 56 -11.75 22.14 1.63
C GLU A 56 -12.06 21.06 0.59
N TYR A 57 -12.87 21.39 -0.41
CA TYR A 57 -13.18 20.49 -1.53
C TYR A 57 -11.92 20.04 -2.27
N ASN A 58 -11.01 20.98 -2.57
CA ASN A 58 -9.74 20.66 -3.24
C ASN A 58 -8.88 19.72 -2.38
N ARG A 59 -8.76 19.97 -1.07
CA ARG A 59 -8.00 19.12 -0.14
C ARG A 59 -8.60 17.72 -0.05
N LEU A 60 -9.92 17.62 0.08
CA LEU A 60 -10.64 16.35 0.11
C LEU A 60 -10.50 15.58 -1.21
N GLY A 61 -10.49 16.27 -2.35
CA GLY A 61 -10.22 15.69 -3.66
C GLY A 61 -8.81 15.08 -3.76
N VAL A 62 -7.79 15.79 -3.30
CA VAL A 62 -6.41 15.27 -3.27
C VAL A 62 -6.32 14.02 -2.39
N LEU A 63 -6.92 14.04 -1.19
CA LEU A 63 -6.97 12.88 -0.30
C LEU A 63 -7.70 11.70 -0.94
N LEU A 64 -8.82 11.95 -1.60
CA LEU A 64 -9.59 10.92 -2.31
C LEU A 64 -8.71 10.21 -3.35
N HIS A 65 -7.98 10.97 -4.17
CA HIS A 65 -7.07 10.41 -5.16
C HIS A 65 -5.88 9.67 -4.54
N GLY A 66 -5.37 10.16 -3.40
CA GLY A 66 -4.33 9.49 -2.62
C GLY A 66 -4.76 8.11 -2.13
N TYR A 67 -5.93 8.00 -1.47
CA TYR A 67 -6.47 6.72 -1.01
C TYR A 67 -6.80 5.77 -2.17
N ALA A 68 -7.33 6.29 -3.28
CA ALA A 68 -7.59 5.47 -4.47
C ALA A 68 -6.29 4.90 -5.07
N SER A 69 -5.21 5.68 -5.05
CA SER A 69 -3.89 5.23 -5.51
C SER A 69 -3.27 4.22 -4.54
N LEU A 70 -3.42 4.44 -3.23
CA LEU A 70 -2.98 3.49 -2.20
C LEU A 70 -3.64 2.12 -2.36
N LEU A 71 -4.96 2.08 -2.59
CA LEU A 71 -5.68 0.83 -2.84
C LEU A 71 -5.16 0.08 -4.07
N LYS A 72 -4.78 0.79 -5.13
CA LYS A 72 -4.15 0.18 -6.33
C LYS A 72 -2.76 -0.39 -6.03
N VAL A 73 -2.00 0.23 -5.13
CA VAL A 73 -0.68 -0.28 -4.71
C VAL A 73 -0.87 -1.52 -3.85
N ILE A 74 -1.74 -1.46 -2.84
CA ILE A 74 -2.08 -2.61 -1.99
C ILE A 74 -2.54 -3.81 -2.82
N SER A 75 -3.38 -3.60 -3.85
CA SER A 75 -3.87 -4.68 -4.69
C SER A 75 -2.79 -5.36 -5.56
N ARG A 76 -1.62 -4.75 -5.71
CA ARG A 76 -0.47 -5.35 -6.43
C ARG A 76 0.41 -6.20 -5.51
N VAL A 77 0.29 -6.05 -4.19
CA VAL A 77 1.04 -6.86 -3.24
C VAL A 77 0.30 -8.19 -3.06
N THR A 78 0.90 -9.28 -3.49
CA THR A 78 0.35 -10.62 -3.26
C THR A 78 0.50 -11.01 -1.81
N SER A 79 -0.61 -11.21 -1.09
CA SER A 79 -0.58 -11.89 0.21
C SER A 79 -0.19 -13.36 0.00
N LYS A 80 0.75 -13.86 0.82
CA LYS A 80 1.11 -15.29 0.82
C LYS A 80 0.18 -16.11 1.69
#